data_AF-A0A9X2P467-F1
#
_entry.id   AF-A0A9X2P467-F1
#
_cell.length_a   1.000
_cell.length_b   1.000
_cell.length_c   1.000
_cell.angle_alpha   90.00
_cell.angle_beta   90.00
_cell.angle_gamma   90.00
#
_symmetry.space_group_name_H-M   'P 1'
#
loop_
_entity.id
_entity.type
_entity.pdbx_description
1 polymer ?
#
loop_
_entity_poly.entity_id
_entity_poly.type
_entity_poly.pdbx_seq_one_letter_code
_entity_poly.pdbx_strand_id
1 'polypeptide(L)'
;MIRLVKLNEYGKSAVDSVNYLFKECGKNQIFKSDILLCEQNGFFFDNHPTIGPGDEGFNSVQGFNQAFGKGIGNTTDDDKYFEKLDYRNFNGITSYEQDLHEELSKYKNIWENNFILRTLIQLAHLINGEHYDWNLNVFELIQRKRSKCNIIEQDIIKRFKCFPPIYNILRIAYNNKIRNGEAHSQYHVVNGGIVLVDHTNHSDSILPGITFEQWEQIYIFTYCFIRYIWYGLKMLSQTEAAHCIQNNSGIPIYIPCDNDKWQPTMTYPVVWKEDNTENIRWVFKKTY
;
A
#
# COMPACT_ATOMS: atom_id res chain seq x y z
N MET A 1 0.72 -19.23 -8.71
CA MET A 1 1.70 -19.11 -9.81
C MET A 1 1.24 -18.07 -10.81
N ILE A 2 2.08 -17.06 -11.04
CA ILE A 2 1.75 -15.84 -11.79
C ILE A 2 2.39 -15.89 -13.17
N ARG A 3 1.60 -15.65 -14.22
CA ARG A 3 2.10 -15.62 -15.59
C ARG A 3 2.91 -14.36 -15.84
N LEU A 4 4.13 -14.54 -16.34
CA LEU A 4 5.08 -13.44 -16.57
C LEU A 4 4.55 -12.42 -17.59
N VAL A 5 3.81 -12.86 -18.61
CA VAL A 5 3.16 -11.95 -19.56
C VAL A 5 2.20 -10.98 -18.84
N LYS A 6 1.44 -11.48 -17.87
CA LYS A 6 0.46 -10.69 -17.10
C LYS A 6 1.12 -9.83 -16.04
N LEU A 7 2.18 -10.33 -15.41
CA LEU A 7 3.00 -9.52 -14.52
C LEU A 7 3.61 -8.32 -15.25
N ASN A 8 4.15 -8.52 -16.46
CA ASN A 8 4.71 -7.44 -17.26
C ASN A 8 3.63 -6.43 -17.71
N GLU A 9 2.48 -6.91 -18.17
CA GLU A 9 1.37 -6.08 -18.62
C GLU A 9 0.77 -5.23 -17.48
N TYR A 10 0.33 -5.88 -16.41
CA TYR A 10 -0.32 -5.20 -15.29
C TYR A 10 0.69 -4.46 -14.40
N GLY A 11 1.91 -4.98 -14.25
CA GLY A 11 3.00 -4.31 -13.56
C GLY A 11 3.40 -3.00 -14.25
N LYS A 12 3.47 -2.99 -15.59
CA LYS A 12 3.68 -1.74 -16.35
C LYS A 12 2.55 -0.74 -16.10
N SER A 13 1.30 -1.19 -16.17
CA SER A 13 0.14 -0.32 -15.91
C SER A 13 0.15 0.25 -14.48
N ALA A 14 0.60 -0.54 -13.50
CA ALA A 14 0.76 -0.12 -12.11
C ALA A 14 1.84 0.96 -11.96
N VAL A 15 3.04 0.77 -12.54
CA VAL A 15 4.11 1.77 -12.44
C VAL A 15 3.74 3.08 -13.15
N ASP A 16 3.09 3.00 -14.32
CA ASP A 16 2.62 4.19 -15.04
C ASP A 16 1.61 5.00 -14.22
N SER A 17 0.71 4.31 -13.51
CA SER A 17 -0.27 4.94 -12.62
C SER A 17 0.35 5.54 -11.36
N VAL A 18 1.39 4.91 -10.81
CA VAL A 18 2.15 5.46 -9.67
C VAL A 18 2.98 6.67 -10.08
N ASN A 19 3.59 6.65 -11.27
CA ASN A 19 4.27 7.81 -11.83
C ASN A 19 3.30 8.99 -12.02
N TYR A 20 2.10 8.69 -12.52
CA TYR A 20 1.02 9.67 -12.61
C TYR A 20 0.62 10.21 -11.23
N LEU A 21 0.45 9.33 -10.22
CA LEU A 21 0.16 9.71 -8.83
C LEU A 21 1.17 10.72 -8.29
N PHE A 22 2.47 10.41 -8.36
CA PHE A 22 3.48 11.33 -7.82
C PHE A 22 3.58 12.64 -8.60
N LYS A 23 3.36 12.60 -9.92
CA LYS A 23 3.26 13.82 -10.72
C LYS A 23 2.11 14.72 -10.27
N GLU A 24 0.92 14.15 -10.05
CA GLU A 24 -0.24 14.95 -9.62
C GLU A 24 -0.11 15.40 -8.16
N CYS A 25 0.36 14.56 -7.24
CA CYS A 25 0.70 14.98 -5.88
C CYS A 25 1.72 16.12 -5.88
N GLY A 26 2.77 16.03 -6.72
CA GLY A 26 3.79 17.08 -6.82
C GLY A 26 3.24 18.44 -7.27
N LYS A 27 2.17 18.45 -8.06
CA LYS A 27 1.47 19.67 -8.50
C LYS A 27 0.47 20.19 -7.47
N ASN A 28 -0.26 19.28 -6.82
CA ASN A 28 -1.43 19.63 -6.02
C ASN A 28 -1.10 19.85 -4.54
N GLN A 29 -0.01 19.27 -4.04
CA GLN A 29 0.41 19.45 -2.65
C GLN A 29 0.58 20.93 -2.30
N ILE A 30 0.10 21.32 -1.13
CA ILE A 30 0.18 22.72 -0.67
C ILE A 30 1.62 23.07 -0.30
N PHE A 31 2.28 22.19 0.45
CA PHE A 31 3.69 22.33 0.75
C PHE A 31 4.50 21.28 0.00
N LYS A 32 5.59 21.70 -0.64
CA LYS A 32 6.45 20.82 -1.44
C LYS A 32 6.99 19.61 -0.65
N SER A 33 7.13 19.77 0.67
CA SER A 33 7.66 18.76 1.58
C SER A 33 6.60 17.80 2.14
N ASP A 34 5.31 17.97 1.83
CA ASP A 34 4.26 17.09 2.35
C ASP A 34 4.42 15.65 1.81
N ILE A 35 4.86 15.49 0.56
CA ILE A 35 5.14 14.18 -0.02
C ILE A 35 6.30 13.45 0.71
N LEU A 36 7.25 14.19 1.28
CA LEU A 36 8.32 13.61 2.10
C LEU A 36 7.76 13.01 3.39
N LEU A 37 6.74 13.66 3.99
CA LEU A 37 6.06 13.16 5.19
C LEU A 37 5.26 11.88 4.93
N CYS A 38 4.84 11.61 3.69
CA CYS A 38 4.21 10.34 3.32
C CYS A 38 5.19 9.15 3.43
N GLU A 39 6.48 9.39 3.18
CA GLU A 39 7.52 8.37 3.29
C GLU A 39 8.07 8.27 4.71
N GLN A 40 8.38 9.41 5.31
CA GLN A 40 9.02 9.49 6.62
C GLN A 40 8.05 9.34 7.79
N ASN A 41 6.75 9.47 7.54
CA ASN A 41 5.67 9.43 8.50
C ASN A 41 5.77 10.51 9.61
N GLY A 42 5.12 11.65 9.37
CA GLY A 42 4.94 12.70 10.37
C GLY A 42 3.73 12.43 11.27
N PHE A 43 3.89 12.62 12.58
CA PHE A 43 2.81 12.49 13.57
C PHE A 43 3.15 13.26 14.86
N PHE A 44 2.17 13.43 15.76
CA PHE A 44 2.42 13.94 17.11
C PHE A 44 2.64 12.79 18.10
N PHE A 45 3.75 12.83 18.84
CA PHE A 45 4.02 11.96 19.98
C PHE A 45 4.13 12.83 21.23
N ASP A 46 3.27 12.60 22.21
CA ASP A 46 3.20 13.43 23.43
C ASP A 46 3.14 14.94 23.12
N ASN A 47 2.26 15.33 22.18
CA ASN A 47 2.11 16.70 21.65
C ASN A 47 3.36 17.28 20.95
N HIS A 48 4.39 16.47 20.69
CA HIS A 48 5.57 16.89 19.95
C HIS A 48 5.57 16.35 18.52
N PRO A 49 5.80 17.22 17.52
CA PRO A 49 5.91 16.77 16.14
C PRO A 49 7.11 15.84 16.00
N THR A 50 6.86 14.67 15.43
CA THR A 50 7.81 13.57 15.33
C THR A 50 7.79 13.00 13.92
N ILE A 51 8.95 12.54 13.46
CA ILE A 51 9.12 11.84 12.19
C ILE A 51 9.71 10.45 12.44
N GLY A 52 9.11 9.43 11.84
CA GLY A 52 9.56 8.06 11.89
C GLY A 52 8.40 7.08 11.93
N PRO A 53 8.66 5.78 12.14
CA PRO A 53 7.62 4.75 12.04
C PRO A 53 6.42 4.99 12.97
N GLY A 54 6.64 5.49 14.20
CA GLY A 54 5.58 5.60 15.21
C GLY A 54 4.93 4.25 15.54
N ASP A 55 3.89 4.26 16.36
CA ASP A 55 3.21 3.02 16.74
C ASP A 55 2.57 2.31 15.54
N GLU A 56 1.96 3.06 14.62
CA GLU A 56 1.34 2.49 13.43
C GLU A 56 2.37 1.81 12.52
N GLY A 57 3.54 2.42 12.31
CA GLY A 57 4.63 1.82 11.54
C GLY A 57 5.19 0.60 12.25
N PHE A 58 5.60 0.72 13.51
CA PHE A 58 6.22 -0.40 14.26
C PHE A 58 5.31 -1.62 14.35
N ASN A 59 4.02 -1.43 14.65
CA ASN A 59 3.05 -2.51 14.73
C ASN A 59 2.74 -3.14 13.36
N SER A 60 3.07 -2.45 12.27
CA SER A 60 2.79 -2.88 10.90
C SER A 60 3.99 -3.50 10.17
N VAL A 61 5.20 -3.41 10.73
CA VAL A 61 6.45 -3.88 10.07
C VAL A 61 6.38 -5.37 9.72
N GLN A 62 5.87 -6.21 10.62
CA GLN A 62 5.84 -7.66 10.38
C GLN A 62 4.88 -8.01 9.23
N GLY A 63 3.69 -7.40 9.20
CA GLY A 63 2.74 -7.59 8.08
C GLY A 63 3.30 -7.07 6.75
N PHE A 64 4.03 -5.96 6.78
CA PHE A 64 4.72 -5.43 5.60
C PHE A 64 5.79 -6.40 5.09
N ASN A 65 6.64 -6.92 5.97
CA ASN A 65 7.68 -7.89 5.62
C ASN A 65 7.09 -9.20 5.09
N GLN A 66 5.98 -9.66 5.65
CA GLN A 66 5.26 -10.83 5.12
C GLN A 66 4.67 -10.58 3.73
N ALA A 67 4.19 -9.37 3.46
CA ALA A 67 3.65 -9.00 2.15
C ALA A 67 4.73 -8.90 1.07
N PHE A 68 5.88 -8.31 1.37
CA PHE A 68 6.87 -7.92 0.35
C PHE A 68 8.22 -8.64 0.42
N GLY A 69 8.58 -9.25 1.56
CA GLY A 69 9.92 -9.78 1.81
C GLY A 69 10.36 -10.92 0.89
N LYS A 70 9.41 -11.71 0.37
CA LYS A 70 9.67 -12.81 -0.57
C LYS A 70 9.40 -12.44 -2.03
N GLY A 71 9.20 -11.16 -2.34
CA GLY A 71 8.75 -10.75 -3.66
C GLY A 71 7.30 -11.16 -3.95
N ILE A 72 6.89 -11.08 -5.22
CA ILE A 72 5.50 -11.28 -5.63
C ILE A 72 5.03 -12.74 -5.46
N GLY A 73 5.94 -13.72 -5.48
CA GLY A 73 5.64 -15.14 -5.44
C GLY A 73 6.20 -15.87 -6.67
N ASN A 74 5.80 -17.13 -6.85
CA ASN A 74 6.25 -17.96 -7.97
C ASN A 74 5.65 -17.51 -9.30
N THR A 75 6.49 -17.46 -10.34
CA THR A 75 6.11 -17.03 -11.69
C THR A 75 6.29 -18.14 -12.73
N THR A 76 5.65 -17.99 -13.89
CA THR A 76 5.75 -18.92 -15.03
C THR A 76 5.68 -18.22 -16.38
N ASP A 77 6.39 -18.74 -17.38
CA ASP A 77 6.31 -18.32 -18.78
C ASP A 77 5.17 -19.02 -19.56
N ASP A 78 4.40 -19.89 -18.90
CA ASP A 78 3.30 -20.63 -19.52
C ASP A 78 2.01 -19.80 -19.55
N ASP A 79 1.74 -19.14 -20.67
CA ASP A 79 0.55 -18.28 -20.83
C ASP A 79 -0.77 -19.05 -20.70
N LYS A 80 -0.74 -20.37 -20.97
CA LYS A 80 -1.88 -21.30 -20.87
C LYS A 80 -1.91 -22.07 -19.57
N TYR A 81 -1.18 -21.61 -18.55
CA TYR A 81 -1.03 -22.33 -17.29
C TYR A 81 -2.38 -22.72 -16.65
N PHE A 82 -3.36 -21.81 -16.62
CA PHE A 82 -4.66 -22.07 -16.01
C PHE A 82 -5.53 -23.07 -16.80
N GLU A 83 -5.43 -23.13 -18.13
CA GLU A 83 -6.12 -24.14 -18.95
C GLU A 83 -5.70 -25.57 -18.55
N LYS A 84 -4.48 -25.74 -18.04
CA LYS A 84 -3.93 -27.02 -17.59
C LYS A 84 -4.34 -27.37 -16.15
N LEU A 85 -4.92 -26.43 -15.41
CA LEU A 85 -5.43 -26.64 -14.05
C LEU A 85 -6.87 -27.11 -14.02
N ASP A 86 -7.67 -26.84 -15.05
CA ASP A 86 -9.11 -27.17 -15.11
C ASP A 86 -9.42 -28.67 -14.96
N TYR A 87 -8.43 -29.54 -15.14
CA TYR A 87 -8.54 -31.00 -15.00
C TYR A 87 -7.94 -31.56 -13.71
N ARG A 88 -7.52 -30.70 -12.76
CA ARG A 88 -6.93 -31.14 -11.49
C ARG A 88 -7.98 -31.22 -10.39
N ASN A 89 -7.76 -32.13 -9.44
CA ASN A 89 -8.49 -32.12 -8.18
C ASN A 89 -7.73 -31.25 -7.18
N PHE A 90 -8.41 -30.23 -6.65
CA PHE A 90 -7.92 -29.39 -5.57
C PHE A 90 -8.28 -30.01 -4.22
N ASN A 91 -7.30 -30.20 -3.35
CA ASN A 91 -7.43 -30.89 -2.07
C ASN A 91 -6.62 -30.22 -0.95
N GLY A 92 -6.19 -28.98 -1.16
CA GLY A 92 -5.44 -28.15 -0.22
C GLY A 92 -3.93 -28.39 -0.20
N ILE A 93 -3.40 -29.33 -0.99
CA ILE A 93 -1.97 -29.73 -0.94
C ILE A 93 -1.25 -29.62 -2.27
N THR A 94 -1.92 -29.18 -3.34
CA THR A 94 -1.23 -28.98 -4.63
C THR A 94 -0.27 -27.79 -4.54
N SER A 95 0.79 -27.80 -5.35
CA SER A 95 1.73 -26.67 -5.41
C SER A 95 1.05 -25.36 -5.80
N TYR A 96 0.02 -25.42 -6.65
CA TYR A 96 -0.75 -24.25 -7.03
C TYR A 96 -1.57 -23.70 -5.86
N GLU A 97 -2.22 -24.54 -5.07
CA GLU A 97 -2.95 -24.10 -3.88
C GLU A 97 -2.01 -23.47 -2.85
N GLN A 98 -0.81 -24.02 -2.67
CA GLN A 98 0.20 -23.43 -1.78
C GLN A 98 0.64 -22.04 -2.25
N ASP A 99 0.91 -21.87 -3.55
CA ASP A 99 1.22 -20.57 -4.13
C ASP A 99 0.06 -19.59 -3.93
N LEU A 100 -1.16 -20.04 -4.23
CA LEU A 100 -2.36 -19.23 -4.11
C LEU A 100 -2.63 -18.79 -2.67
N HIS A 101 -2.42 -19.68 -1.70
CA HIS A 101 -2.51 -19.36 -0.27
C HIS A 101 -1.48 -18.31 0.15
N GLU A 102 -0.24 -18.38 -0.37
CA GLU A 102 0.76 -17.35 -0.13
C GLU A 102 0.33 -16.00 -0.73
N GLU A 103 -0.15 -16.00 -1.98
CA GLU A 103 -0.66 -14.80 -2.66
C GLU A 103 -1.83 -14.15 -1.89
N LEU A 104 -2.82 -14.95 -1.45
CA LEU A 104 -3.96 -14.48 -0.66
C LEU A 104 -3.54 -13.92 0.70
N SER A 105 -2.61 -14.59 1.38
CA SER A 105 -2.07 -14.14 2.66
C SER A 105 -1.34 -12.79 2.53
N LYS A 106 -0.51 -12.62 1.48
CA LYS A 106 0.13 -11.34 1.14
C LYS A 106 -0.90 -10.26 0.85
N TYR A 107 -1.92 -10.58 0.05
CA TYR A 107 -3.02 -9.68 -0.28
C TYR A 107 -3.74 -9.17 0.97
N LYS A 108 -4.13 -10.08 1.88
CA LYS A 108 -4.73 -9.73 3.17
C LYS A 108 -3.80 -8.83 3.97
N ASN A 109 -2.53 -9.22 4.11
CA ASN A 109 -1.55 -8.46 4.87
C ASN A 109 -1.38 -7.03 4.33
N ILE A 110 -1.45 -6.81 3.02
CA ILE A 110 -1.42 -5.47 2.43
C ILE A 110 -2.62 -4.64 2.89
N TRP A 111 -3.84 -5.17 2.72
CA TRP A 111 -5.07 -4.42 3.00
C TRP A 111 -5.45 -4.33 4.49
N GLU A 112 -4.82 -5.14 5.34
CA GLU A 112 -4.97 -5.09 6.81
C GLU A 112 -3.91 -4.21 7.49
N ASN A 113 -2.87 -3.80 6.77
CA ASN A 113 -1.74 -3.05 7.34
C ASN A 113 -2.08 -1.56 7.50
N ASN A 114 -2.17 -1.10 8.75
CA ASN A 114 -2.55 0.29 9.07
C ASN A 114 -1.56 1.31 8.51
N PHE A 115 -0.26 0.99 8.47
CA PHE A 115 0.74 1.88 7.89
C PHE A 115 0.54 2.05 6.37
N ILE A 116 0.22 0.97 5.66
CA ILE A 116 -0.13 1.04 4.23
C ILE A 116 -1.37 1.92 4.01
N LEU A 117 -2.42 1.69 4.79
CA LEU A 117 -3.65 2.48 4.70
C LEU A 117 -3.40 3.96 5.00
N ARG A 118 -2.60 4.26 6.03
CA ARG A 118 -2.19 5.63 6.38
C ARG A 118 -1.51 6.30 5.20
N THR A 119 -0.49 5.67 4.61
CA THR A 119 0.23 6.23 3.45
C THR A 119 -0.71 6.51 2.28
N LEU A 120 -1.66 5.62 2.00
CA LEU A 120 -2.63 5.83 0.92
C LEU A 120 -3.60 6.99 1.21
N ILE A 121 -4.06 7.15 2.46
CA ILE A 121 -4.90 8.29 2.88
C ILE A 121 -4.11 9.60 2.75
N GLN A 122 -2.85 9.63 3.19
CA GLN A 122 -2.01 10.83 3.05
C GLN A 122 -1.79 11.20 1.58
N LEU A 123 -1.49 10.24 0.72
CA LEU A 123 -1.39 10.47 -0.73
C LEU A 123 -2.72 10.97 -1.32
N ALA A 124 -3.86 10.49 -0.80
CA ALA A 124 -5.17 10.97 -1.19
C ALA A 124 -5.44 12.42 -0.72
N HIS A 125 -4.90 12.86 0.42
CA HIS A 125 -4.91 14.28 0.79
C HIS A 125 -4.10 15.11 -0.20
N LEU A 126 -2.84 14.73 -0.45
CA LEU A 126 -1.94 15.51 -1.30
C LEU A 126 -2.44 15.67 -2.73
N ILE A 127 -2.93 14.59 -3.34
CA ILE A 127 -3.42 14.64 -4.72
C ILE A 127 -4.69 15.52 -4.84
N ASN A 128 -5.48 15.65 -3.76
CA ASN A 128 -6.67 16.49 -3.75
C ASN A 128 -6.39 17.94 -3.30
N GLY A 129 -5.11 18.31 -3.12
CA GLY A 129 -4.73 19.66 -2.71
C GLY A 129 -5.06 19.96 -1.25
N GLU A 130 -5.02 18.95 -0.40
CA GLU A 130 -5.16 19.08 1.04
C GLU A 130 -3.80 18.92 1.72
N HIS A 131 -3.69 19.46 2.93
CA HIS A 131 -2.47 19.31 3.74
C HIS A 131 -2.25 17.87 4.16
N TYR A 132 -0.99 17.50 4.40
CA TYR A 132 -0.66 16.29 5.14
C TYR A 132 -1.31 16.34 6.54
N ASP A 133 -2.03 15.28 6.91
CA ASP A 133 -2.72 15.20 8.20
C ASP A 133 -1.81 14.63 9.30
N TRP A 134 -1.22 15.51 10.09
CA TRP A 134 -0.37 15.12 11.23
C TRP A 134 -1.11 14.35 12.33
N ASN A 135 -2.43 14.54 12.43
CA ASN A 135 -3.28 13.93 13.46
C ASN A 135 -3.97 12.65 12.97
N LEU A 136 -3.75 12.25 11.72
CA LEU A 136 -4.26 10.98 11.21
C LEU A 136 -3.80 9.86 12.14
N ASN A 137 -4.70 8.94 12.45
CA ASN A 137 -4.40 7.69 13.15
C ASN A 137 -5.45 6.66 12.72
N VAL A 138 -5.05 5.72 11.87
CA VAL A 138 -5.94 4.70 11.30
C VAL A 138 -6.47 3.77 12.38
N PHE A 139 -5.65 3.45 13.39
CA PHE A 139 -6.08 2.64 14.52
C PHE A 139 -7.23 3.30 15.31
N GLU A 140 -7.12 4.60 15.60
CA GLU A 140 -8.20 5.35 16.24
C GLU A 140 -9.46 5.42 15.38
N LEU A 141 -9.32 5.61 14.06
CA LEU A 141 -10.47 5.60 13.14
C LEU A 141 -11.25 4.27 13.24
N ILE A 142 -10.54 3.15 13.35
CA ILE A 142 -11.13 1.83 13.53
C ILE A 142 -11.81 1.70 14.90
N GLN A 143 -11.15 2.14 15.98
CA GLN A 143 -11.73 2.11 17.33
C GLN A 143 -13.03 2.93 17.45
N ARG A 144 -13.15 4.02 16.68
CA ARG A 144 -14.37 4.83 16.56
C ARG A 144 -15.48 4.15 15.74
N LYS A 145 -15.44 2.82 15.64
CA LYS A 145 -16.42 1.93 14.97
C LYS A 145 -16.51 2.12 13.44
N ARG A 146 -15.48 2.66 12.78
CA ARG A 146 -15.40 2.60 11.31
C ARG A 146 -14.77 1.27 10.90
N SER A 147 -15.44 0.51 10.04
CA SER A 147 -14.85 -0.71 9.48
C SER A 147 -13.68 -0.37 8.55
N LYS A 148 -12.67 -1.25 8.47
CA LYS A 148 -11.56 -1.07 7.51
C LYS A 148 -12.05 -0.97 6.07
N CYS A 149 -13.10 -1.71 5.71
CA CYS A 149 -13.78 -1.58 4.42
C CYS A 149 -14.25 -0.14 4.17
N ASN A 150 -14.89 0.49 5.14
CA ASN A 150 -15.34 1.88 5.01
C ASN A 150 -14.17 2.85 4.88
N ILE A 151 -13.07 2.64 5.60
CA ILE A 151 -11.86 3.47 5.46
C ILE A 151 -11.30 3.36 4.03
N ILE A 152 -11.11 2.13 3.53
CA ILE A 152 -10.57 1.90 2.19
C ILE A 152 -11.50 2.49 1.11
N GLU A 153 -12.80 2.25 1.18
CA GLU A 153 -13.74 2.74 0.18
C GLU A 153 -13.89 4.27 0.21
N GLN A 154 -14.03 4.87 1.40
CA GLN A 154 -14.35 6.30 1.53
C GLN A 154 -13.11 7.19 1.55
N ASP A 155 -12.06 6.81 2.29
CA ASP A 155 -10.89 7.66 2.57
C ASP A 155 -9.73 7.37 1.61
N ILE A 156 -9.80 6.28 0.83
CA ILE A 156 -8.81 5.95 -0.20
C ILE A 156 -9.48 5.93 -1.58
N ILE A 157 -10.25 4.91 -1.92
CA ILE A 157 -10.71 4.65 -3.30
C ILE A 157 -11.51 5.84 -3.85
N LYS A 158 -12.55 6.30 -3.14
CA LYS A 158 -13.37 7.43 -3.60
C LYS A 158 -12.61 8.73 -3.73
N ARG A 159 -11.57 8.94 -2.92
CA ARG A 159 -10.74 10.15 -2.96
C ARG A 159 -9.92 10.25 -4.24
N PHE A 160 -9.68 9.14 -4.94
CA PHE A 160 -9.01 9.14 -6.24
C PHE A 160 -9.95 9.28 -7.44
N LYS A 161 -11.26 9.46 -7.26
CA LYS A 161 -12.25 9.43 -8.36
C LYS A 161 -11.96 10.42 -9.51
N CYS A 162 -11.39 11.59 -9.20
CA CYS A 162 -11.00 12.59 -10.19
C CYS A 162 -9.66 12.28 -10.90
N PHE A 163 -9.02 11.15 -10.55
CA PHE A 163 -7.72 10.72 -11.03
C PHE A 163 -7.83 9.29 -11.59
N PRO A 164 -8.44 9.12 -12.79
CA PRO A 164 -8.87 7.81 -13.30
C PRO A 164 -7.79 6.73 -13.36
N PRO A 165 -6.52 6.99 -13.73
CA PRO A 165 -5.50 5.94 -13.75
C PRO A 165 -5.33 5.24 -12.40
N ILE A 166 -5.36 6.00 -11.31
CA ILE A 166 -5.22 5.48 -9.94
C ILE A 166 -6.52 4.85 -9.47
N TYR A 167 -7.64 5.54 -9.69
CA TYR A 167 -8.97 5.07 -9.31
C TYR A 167 -9.29 3.69 -9.89
N ASN A 168 -8.98 3.50 -11.18
CA ASN A 168 -9.26 2.26 -11.88
C ASN A 168 -8.43 1.09 -11.33
N ILE A 169 -7.14 1.32 -11.04
CA ILE A 169 -6.30 0.29 -10.42
C ILE A 169 -6.83 -0.08 -9.03
N LEU A 170 -7.13 0.91 -8.18
CA LEU A 170 -7.61 0.66 -6.83
C LEU A 170 -8.94 -0.12 -6.81
N ARG A 171 -9.84 0.19 -7.76
CA ARG A 171 -11.11 -0.52 -7.95
C ARG A 171 -10.95 -1.99 -8.35
N ILE A 172 -9.85 -2.33 -9.02
CA ILE A 172 -9.51 -3.71 -9.37
C ILE A 172 -8.77 -4.37 -8.21
N ALA A 173 -7.77 -3.69 -7.65
CA ALA A 173 -6.91 -4.22 -6.59
C ALA A 173 -7.67 -4.53 -5.29
N TYR A 174 -8.64 -3.69 -4.89
CA TYR A 174 -9.36 -3.92 -3.66
C TYR A 174 -10.67 -4.70 -3.86
N ASN A 175 -10.81 -5.81 -3.13
CA ASN A 175 -12.01 -6.61 -3.04
C ASN A 175 -12.22 -7.06 -1.59
N ASN A 176 -13.17 -6.41 -0.91
CA ASN A 176 -13.50 -6.69 0.48
C ASN A 176 -13.89 -8.16 0.73
N LYS A 177 -14.54 -8.83 -0.23
CA LYS A 177 -14.99 -10.21 -0.06
C LYS A 177 -13.80 -11.18 -0.05
N ILE A 178 -12.81 -10.96 -0.92
CA ILE A 178 -11.57 -11.77 -0.93
C ILE A 178 -10.79 -11.55 0.37
N ARG A 179 -10.61 -10.28 0.77
CA ARG A 179 -9.91 -9.95 2.02
C ARG A 179 -10.54 -10.64 3.23
N ASN A 180 -11.86 -10.56 3.35
CA ASN A 180 -12.60 -11.19 4.45
C ASN A 180 -12.56 -12.72 4.35
N GLY A 181 -12.70 -13.26 3.14
CA GLY A 181 -12.62 -14.70 2.88
C GLY A 181 -11.29 -15.28 3.38
N GLU A 182 -10.16 -14.66 3.02
CA GLU A 182 -8.85 -15.11 3.53
C GLU A 182 -8.69 -14.86 5.03
N ALA A 183 -9.14 -13.72 5.57
CA ALA A 183 -9.01 -13.42 7.00
C ALA A 183 -9.77 -14.40 7.91
N HIS A 184 -10.84 -15.02 7.40
CA HIS A 184 -11.65 -15.98 8.14
C HIS A 184 -11.54 -17.42 7.62
N SER A 185 -10.64 -17.68 6.65
CA SER A 185 -10.50 -18.97 5.97
C SER A 185 -11.82 -19.48 5.33
N GLN A 186 -12.60 -18.55 4.77
CA GLN A 186 -13.92 -18.75 4.17
C GLN A 186 -13.85 -18.72 2.63
N TYR A 187 -13.01 -19.58 2.05
CA TYR A 187 -12.93 -19.75 0.60
C TYR A 187 -12.54 -21.18 0.23
N HIS A 188 -12.86 -21.56 -1.00
CA HIS A 188 -12.51 -22.84 -1.60
C HIS A 188 -11.84 -22.62 -2.95
N VAL A 189 -10.77 -23.35 -3.20
CA VAL A 189 -10.15 -23.44 -4.53
C VAL A 189 -10.91 -24.50 -5.31
N VAL A 190 -11.40 -24.15 -6.49
CA VAL A 190 -12.18 -25.02 -7.38
C VAL A 190 -11.61 -24.95 -8.80
N ASN A 191 -12.08 -25.81 -9.68
CA ASN A 191 -11.66 -25.79 -11.08
C ASN A 191 -12.03 -24.44 -11.70
N GLY A 192 -11.01 -23.77 -12.26
CA GLY A 192 -11.12 -22.46 -12.86
C GLY A 192 -11.12 -21.27 -11.90
N GLY A 193 -11.10 -21.43 -10.57
CA GLY A 193 -11.15 -20.27 -9.69
C GLY A 193 -11.25 -20.48 -8.18
N ILE A 194 -11.72 -19.43 -7.51
CA ILE A 194 -11.86 -19.33 -6.06
C ILE A 194 -13.32 -18.99 -5.75
N VAL A 195 -13.94 -19.79 -4.91
CA VAL A 195 -15.30 -19.56 -4.42
C VAL A 195 -15.22 -19.01 -3.00
N LEU A 196 -15.94 -17.92 -2.74
CA LEU A 196 -16.00 -17.29 -1.42
C LEU A 196 -17.26 -17.76 -0.69
N VAL A 197 -17.12 -18.03 0.61
CA VAL A 197 -18.22 -18.50 1.45
C VAL A 197 -18.63 -17.38 2.39
N ASP A 198 -19.92 -17.16 2.56
CA ASP A 198 -20.45 -16.28 3.60
C ASP A 198 -21.14 -17.14 4.67
N HIS A 199 -20.66 -17.10 5.91
CA HIS A 199 -21.29 -17.82 7.03
C HIS A 199 -22.36 -17.00 7.76
N THR A 200 -22.68 -15.78 7.30
CA THR A 200 -23.58 -14.87 8.02
C THR A 200 -25.06 -14.96 7.60
N ASN A 201 -25.44 -15.83 6.65
CA ASN A 201 -26.85 -16.05 6.29
C ASN A 201 -27.20 -17.53 6.06
N HIS A 202 -28.41 -17.89 6.49
CA HIS A 202 -29.05 -19.19 6.35
C HIS A 202 -29.03 -19.72 4.90
N SER A 203 -28.70 -21.01 4.73
CA SER A 203 -28.86 -21.86 3.53
C SER A 203 -28.57 -21.19 2.17
N ASP A 204 -27.42 -21.55 1.56
CA ASP A 204 -27.01 -21.25 0.18
C ASP A 204 -26.38 -19.87 -0.13
N SER A 205 -25.50 -19.35 0.72
CA SER A 205 -24.72 -18.12 0.43
C SER A 205 -23.33 -18.40 -0.16
N ILE A 206 -23.27 -19.15 -1.27
CA ILE A 206 -22.08 -19.16 -2.13
C ILE A 206 -22.03 -17.82 -2.86
N LEU A 207 -21.00 -17.02 -2.61
CA LEU A 207 -20.79 -15.77 -3.35
C LEU A 207 -20.25 -16.07 -4.75
N PRO A 208 -20.44 -15.17 -5.74
CA PRO A 208 -19.88 -15.35 -7.07
C PRO A 208 -18.37 -15.63 -6.97
N GLY A 209 -17.94 -16.75 -7.57
CA GLY A 209 -16.53 -17.11 -7.64
C GLY A 209 -15.74 -16.13 -8.51
N ILE A 210 -14.45 -16.06 -8.27
CA ILE A 210 -13.48 -15.33 -9.11
C ILE A 210 -12.64 -16.33 -9.88
N THR A 211 -12.39 -16.08 -11.16
CA THR A 211 -11.51 -16.95 -11.94
C THR A 211 -10.05 -16.77 -11.54
N PHE A 212 -9.18 -17.73 -11.87
CA PHE A 212 -7.75 -17.58 -11.63
C PHE A 212 -7.15 -16.37 -12.35
N GLU A 213 -7.63 -16.02 -13.54
CA GLU A 213 -7.23 -14.81 -14.28
C GLU A 213 -7.65 -13.53 -13.56
N GLN A 214 -8.88 -13.51 -13.03
CA GLN A 214 -9.37 -12.36 -12.26
C GLN A 214 -8.56 -12.20 -10.98
N TRP A 215 -8.29 -13.29 -10.26
CA TRP A 215 -7.43 -13.27 -9.08
C TRP A 215 -6.02 -12.76 -9.41
N GLU A 216 -5.39 -13.31 -10.45
CA GLU A 216 -4.07 -12.90 -10.90
C GLU A 216 -4.01 -11.39 -11.18
N GLN A 217 -5.04 -10.84 -11.85
CA GLN A 217 -5.14 -9.41 -12.11
C GLN A 217 -5.26 -8.59 -10.80
N ILE A 218 -6.17 -8.97 -9.90
CA ILE A 218 -6.38 -8.31 -8.60
C ILE A 218 -5.08 -8.31 -7.79
N TYR A 219 -4.42 -9.46 -7.73
CA TYR A 219 -3.22 -9.65 -6.94
C TYR A 219 -2.03 -8.87 -7.50
N ILE A 220 -1.75 -8.97 -8.81
CA ILE A 220 -0.65 -8.22 -9.44
C ILE A 220 -0.85 -6.71 -9.26
N PHE A 221 -2.06 -6.19 -9.50
CA PHE A 221 -2.32 -4.77 -9.30
C PHE A 221 -2.12 -4.36 -7.85
N THR A 222 -2.62 -5.13 -6.88
CA THR A 222 -2.42 -4.86 -5.46
C THR A 222 -0.94 -4.82 -5.11
N TYR A 223 -0.20 -5.88 -5.46
CA TYR A 223 1.20 -6.03 -5.10
C TYR A 223 2.06 -4.95 -5.77
N CYS A 224 1.97 -4.80 -7.10
CA CYS A 224 2.79 -3.87 -7.86
C CYS A 224 2.48 -2.42 -7.51
N PHE A 225 1.20 -2.04 -7.42
CA PHE A 225 0.82 -0.65 -7.13
C PHE A 225 1.38 -0.19 -5.77
N ILE A 226 1.18 -1.00 -4.72
CA ILE A 226 1.72 -0.69 -3.39
C ILE A 226 3.25 -0.76 -3.41
N ARG A 227 3.86 -1.79 -4.01
CA ARG A 227 5.33 -1.89 -4.06
C ARG A 227 5.99 -0.68 -4.74
N TYR A 228 5.40 -0.18 -5.82
CA TYR A 228 5.91 0.98 -6.56
C TYR A 228 5.66 2.30 -5.84
N ILE A 229 4.57 2.45 -5.09
CA ILE A 229 4.38 3.62 -4.20
C ILE A 229 5.55 3.72 -3.22
N TRP A 230 5.88 2.63 -2.53
CA TRP A 230 6.96 2.63 -1.53
C TRP A 230 8.31 2.91 -2.19
N TYR A 231 8.56 2.32 -3.36
CA TYR A 231 9.78 2.59 -4.11
C TYR A 231 9.89 4.06 -4.51
N GLY A 232 8.83 4.64 -5.10
CA GLY A 232 8.87 6.04 -5.53
C GLY A 232 8.97 7.02 -4.37
N LEU A 233 8.26 6.78 -3.26
CA LEU A 233 8.42 7.55 -2.03
C LEU A 233 9.88 7.53 -1.53
N LYS A 234 10.49 6.34 -1.45
CA LYS A 234 11.89 6.20 -1.05
C LYS A 234 12.84 6.93 -2.00
N MET A 235 12.63 6.81 -3.32
CA MET A 235 13.44 7.49 -4.33
C MET A 235 13.33 9.02 -4.24
N LEU A 236 12.15 9.56 -3.97
CA LEU A 236 11.94 11.00 -3.75
C LEU A 236 12.70 11.48 -2.50
N SER A 237 12.57 10.75 -1.39
CA SER A 237 13.28 11.03 -0.15
C SER A 237 14.80 11.00 -0.32
N GLN A 238 15.32 10.01 -1.05
CA GLN A 238 16.75 9.90 -1.36
C GLN A 238 17.25 11.04 -2.26
N THR A 239 16.46 11.44 -3.25
CA THR A 239 16.80 12.54 -4.15
C THR A 239 16.89 13.87 -3.40
N GLU A 240 15.90 14.17 -2.56
CA GLU A 240 15.89 15.39 -1.73
C GLU A 240 17.01 15.38 -0.69
N ALA A 241 17.32 14.22 -0.11
CA ALA A 241 18.41 14.07 0.84
C ALA A 241 19.77 14.34 0.18
N ALA A 242 20.03 13.79 -1.00
CA ALA A 242 21.26 14.03 -1.76
C ALA A 242 21.46 15.53 -2.05
N HIS A 243 20.39 16.22 -2.46
CA HIS A 243 20.42 17.67 -2.68
C HIS A 243 20.71 18.45 -1.38
N CYS A 244 20.08 18.07 -0.27
CA CYS A 244 20.30 18.74 1.01
C CYS A 244 21.74 18.55 1.52
N ILE A 245 22.28 17.34 1.40
CA ILE A 245 23.66 17.00 1.81
C ILE A 245 24.68 17.79 0.99
N GLN A 246 24.53 17.81 -0.34
CA GLN A 246 25.43 18.53 -1.23
C GLN A 246 25.49 20.03 -0.91
N ASN A 247 24.36 20.60 -0.49
CA ASN A 247 24.24 22.03 -0.15
C ASN A 247 24.38 22.33 1.35
N ASN A 248 24.69 21.34 2.19
CA ASN A 248 24.74 21.47 3.64
C ASN A 248 23.48 22.12 4.26
N SER A 249 22.32 21.81 3.69
CA SER A 249 21.03 22.45 3.93
C SER A 249 19.99 21.46 4.50
N GLY A 250 18.78 21.94 4.74
CA GLY A 250 17.64 21.12 5.10
C GLY A 250 16.42 21.52 4.29
N ILE A 251 15.31 20.81 4.48
CA ILE A 251 14.02 21.14 3.88
C ILE A 251 13.03 21.58 4.97
N PRO A 252 12.30 22.69 4.78
CA PRO A 252 11.23 23.06 5.69
C PRO A 252 10.05 22.10 5.50
N ILE A 253 9.62 21.45 6.57
CA ILE A 253 8.31 20.81 6.66
C ILE A 253 7.35 21.73 7.40
N TYR A 254 6.06 21.62 7.15
CA TYR A 254 5.06 22.48 7.77
C TYR A 254 4.24 21.68 8.77
N ILE A 255 4.26 22.13 10.03
CA ILE A 255 3.58 21.50 11.15
C ILE A 255 2.38 22.37 11.53
N PRO A 256 1.19 21.80 11.79
CA PRO A 256 0.04 22.56 12.21
C PRO A 256 0.27 23.15 13.60
N CYS A 257 -0.19 24.38 13.79
CA CYS A 257 -0.19 25.12 15.04
C CYS A 257 -1.61 25.60 15.34
N ASP A 258 -1.81 26.16 16.53
CA ASP A 258 -3.10 26.72 16.95
C ASP A 258 -3.66 27.71 15.90
N ASN A 259 -4.99 27.65 15.72
CA ASN A 259 -5.78 28.50 14.80
C ASN A 259 -5.51 28.24 13.30
N ASP A 260 -5.41 26.98 12.89
CA ASP A 260 -5.26 26.57 11.48
C ASP A 260 -4.03 27.17 10.77
N LYS A 261 -3.00 27.52 11.55
CA LYS A 261 -1.73 28.05 11.03
C LYS A 261 -0.73 26.92 10.85
N TRP A 262 0.24 27.13 9.96
CA TRP A 262 1.31 26.18 9.67
C TRP A 262 2.66 26.82 9.92
N GLN A 263 3.48 26.18 10.75
CA GLN A 263 4.83 26.65 11.06
C GLN A 263 5.89 25.85 10.30
N PRO A 264 6.76 26.51 9.52
CA PRO A 264 7.89 25.85 8.90
C PRO A 264 8.90 25.43 9.96
N THR A 265 9.28 24.16 9.95
CA THR A 265 10.34 23.59 10.78
C THR A 265 11.35 22.88 9.90
N MET A 266 12.63 23.21 10.07
CA MET A 266 13.69 22.61 9.26
C MET A 266 13.90 21.15 9.63
N THR A 267 14.05 20.32 8.60
CA THR A 267 14.47 18.92 8.73
C THR A 267 15.72 18.67 7.91
N TYR A 268 16.55 17.75 8.39
CA TYR A 268 17.84 17.43 7.81
C TYR A 268 17.93 15.92 7.56
N PRO A 269 18.53 15.50 6.44
CA PRO A 269 18.78 14.09 6.20
C PRO A 269 19.97 13.62 7.04
N VAL A 270 19.85 12.41 7.58
CA VAL A 270 20.92 11.64 8.21
C VAL A 270 21.08 10.37 7.42
N VAL A 271 22.31 10.11 6.97
CA VAL A 271 22.66 8.93 6.18
C VAL A 271 23.51 8.01 7.02
N TRP A 272 23.16 6.73 7.02
CA TRP A 272 24.02 5.68 7.59
C TRP A 272 24.09 4.49 6.64
N LYS A 273 25.11 3.66 6.84
CA LYS A 273 25.29 2.41 6.09
C LYS A 273 24.97 1.23 6.99
N GLU A 274 24.17 0.31 6.46
CA GLU A 274 23.86 -0.97 7.07
C GLU A 274 23.92 -2.03 5.97
N ASP A 275 24.76 -3.05 6.15
CA ASP A 275 24.95 -4.14 5.17
C ASP A 275 25.14 -3.67 3.71
N ASN A 276 26.05 -2.71 3.50
CA ASN A 276 26.33 -2.06 2.21
C ASN A 276 25.15 -1.30 1.57
N THR A 277 24.06 -1.10 2.31
CA THR A 277 22.91 -0.31 1.89
C THR A 277 22.95 1.05 2.59
N GLU A 278 22.85 2.13 1.80
CA GLU A 278 22.66 3.48 2.34
C GLU A 278 21.20 3.68 2.73
N ASN A 279 21.01 4.00 4.00
CA ASN A 279 19.71 4.31 4.59
C ASN A 279 19.66 5.79 4.96
N ILE A 280 18.48 6.37 4.83
CA ILE A 280 18.23 7.80 5.05
C ILE A 280 17.07 7.96 6.00
N ARG A 281 17.23 8.88 6.95
CA ARG A 281 16.17 9.32 7.86
C ARG A 281 16.22 10.82 7.97
N TRP A 282 15.05 11.42 8.08
CA TRP A 282 14.93 12.86 8.29
C TRP A 282 14.70 13.17 9.77
N VAL A 283 15.38 14.20 10.27
CA VAL A 283 15.37 14.59 11.68
C VAL A 283 15.21 16.10 11.83
N PHE A 284 14.61 16.54 12.93
CA PHE A 284 14.41 17.96 13.25
C PHE A 284 15.68 18.69 13.73
N LYS A 285 16.70 17.95 14.18
CA LYS A 285 17.97 18.51 14.65
C LYS A 285 19.09 18.07 13.74
N LYS A 286 19.89 19.02 13.27
CA LYS A 286 21.13 18.72 12.55
C LYS A 286 22.10 18.01 13.48
N THR A 287 22.30 16.71 13.29
CA THR A 287 23.38 15.96 13.95
C THR A 287 24.67 16.25 13.20
N TYR A 288 25.66 16.80 13.92
CA TYR A 288 27.03 17.00 13.44
C TYR A 288 27.85 15.72 13.57
#